data_AF-A0A814NRK0-F1
#
_entry.id   AF-A0A814NRK0-F1
#
_cell.length_a   1.000
_cell.length_b   1.000
_cell.length_c   1.000
_cell.angle_alpha   90.00
_cell.angle_beta   90.00
_cell.angle_gamma   90.00
#
_symmetry.space_group_name_H-M   'P 1'
#
loop_
_entity.id
_entity.type
_entity.pdbx_description
1 polymer ?
#
loop_
_entity_poly.entity_id
_entity_poly.type
_entity_poly.pdbx_seq_one_letter_code
_entity_poly.pdbx_strand_id
1 'polypeptide(L)'
;MTTEPIKKLNTIETDRIEFKLNLPCSQYLRRKTIDSMIFADSMSSGTLICQSQLRISSSNQDFLSIINKICQSYRLTVVEKINSAASLYAETILEQPIVLFKTINSQSDILIDGKSTETHYLSNLMEEIKTLLK
;
A
#
# COMPACT_ATOMS: atom_id res chain seq x y z
N MET A 1 -35.82 64.50 17.03
CA MET A 1 -34.79 64.03 16.09
C MET A 1 -34.08 62.85 16.74
N THR A 2 -34.34 61.69 16.19
CA THR A 2 -34.00 60.34 16.65
C THR A 2 -32.55 60.00 16.29
N THR A 3 -31.74 59.64 17.28
CA THR A 3 -30.44 58.97 17.05
C THR A 3 -30.61 57.49 17.37
N GLU A 4 -30.61 56.66 16.32
CA GLU A 4 -30.66 55.20 16.40
C GLU A 4 -29.40 54.62 17.06
N PRO A 5 -29.51 53.46 17.74
CA PRO A 5 -28.35 52.78 18.28
C PRO A 5 -27.55 52.10 17.16
N ILE A 6 -26.23 52.28 17.20
CA ILE A 6 -25.26 51.60 16.32
C ILE A 6 -25.43 50.08 16.50
N LYS A 7 -25.89 49.40 15.44
CA LYS A 7 -26.00 47.93 15.37
C LYS A 7 -24.66 47.31 15.75
N LYS A 8 -24.70 46.42 16.74
CA LYS A 8 -23.57 45.58 17.15
C LYS A 8 -22.96 44.91 15.91
N LEU A 9 -21.64 45.01 15.84
CA LEU A 9 -20.78 44.32 14.88
C LEU A 9 -21.21 42.85 14.85
N ASN A 10 -21.70 42.38 13.70
CA ASN A 10 -21.93 40.95 13.48
C ASN A 10 -20.57 40.26 13.59
N THR A 11 -20.30 39.67 14.74
CA THR A 11 -19.29 38.62 14.87
C THR A 11 -19.72 37.52 13.92
N ILE A 12 -19.01 37.41 12.79
CA ILE A 12 -19.10 36.24 11.93
C ILE A 12 -18.58 35.10 12.81
N GLU A 13 -19.48 34.28 13.34
CA GLU A 13 -19.13 33.01 13.97
C GLU A 13 -18.46 32.17 12.88
N THR A 14 -17.14 32.13 12.95
CA THR A 14 -16.33 31.31 12.05
C THR A 14 -16.38 29.90 12.62
N ASP A 15 -17.32 29.10 12.13
CA ASP A 15 -17.36 27.67 12.42
C ASP A 15 -16.06 27.04 11.92
N ARG A 16 -15.15 26.79 12.87
CA ARG A 16 -13.87 26.13 12.60
C ARG A 16 -14.09 24.64 12.54
N ILE A 17 -13.87 24.06 11.36
CA ILE A 17 -13.90 22.62 11.16
C ILE A 17 -12.46 22.10 11.21
N GLU A 18 -12.17 21.30 12.23
CA GLU A 18 -10.92 20.54 12.32
C GLU A 18 -11.20 19.08 11.95
N PHE A 19 -10.47 18.57 10.96
CA PHE A 19 -10.47 17.14 10.64
C PHE A 19 -9.06 16.64 10.38
N LYS A 20 -8.84 15.35 10.63
CA LYS A 20 -7.62 14.65 10.29
C LYS A 20 -7.86 13.80 9.06
N LEU A 21 -7.10 14.06 8.01
CA LEU A 21 -7.14 13.24 6.80
C LEU A 21 -6.17 12.08 6.97
N ASN A 22 -6.69 10.84 6.98
CA ASN A 22 -5.85 9.66 6.97
C ASN A 22 -5.43 9.33 5.54
N LEU A 23 -4.14 9.48 5.23
CA LEU A 23 -3.56 9.18 3.92
C LEU A 23 -2.57 8.01 4.05
N PRO A 24 -3.04 6.75 3.94
CA PRO A 24 -2.17 5.59 4.01
C PRO A 24 -1.22 5.55 2.80
N CYS A 25 -0.06 4.91 2.96
CA CYS A 25 0.98 4.82 1.95
C CYS A 25 0.47 4.16 0.66
N SER A 26 -0.38 3.15 0.79
CA SER A 26 -0.98 2.45 -0.35
C SER A 26 -1.81 3.33 -1.29
N GLN A 27 -2.26 4.52 -0.86
CA GLN A 27 -2.97 5.45 -1.74
C GLN A 27 -2.06 6.09 -2.79
N TYR A 28 -0.75 6.03 -2.57
CA TYR A 28 0.27 6.49 -3.51
C TYR A 28 0.72 5.38 -4.48
N LEU A 29 0.09 4.19 -4.45
CA LEU A 29 0.32 3.14 -5.43
C LEU A 29 -0.54 3.34 -6.67
N ARG A 30 0.05 3.06 -7.82
CA ARG A 30 -0.59 2.97 -9.12
C ARG A 30 -0.50 1.54 -9.60
N ARG A 31 -1.64 1.05 -10.11
CA ARG A 31 -1.69 -0.23 -10.81
C ARG A 31 -0.95 -0.09 -12.13
N LYS A 32 0.03 -0.97 -12.36
CA LYS A 32 0.71 -1.11 -13.64
C LYS A 32 0.96 -2.59 -13.89
N THR A 33 0.54 -3.08 -15.06
CA THR A 33 0.82 -4.44 -15.49
C THR A 33 2.12 -4.44 -16.27
N ILE A 34 3.04 -5.34 -15.90
CA ILE A 34 4.28 -5.58 -16.61
C ILE A 34 4.42 -7.08 -16.91
N ASP A 35 5.19 -7.42 -17.93
CA ASP A 35 5.57 -8.80 -18.18
C ASP A 35 6.68 -9.27 -17.22
N SER A 36 6.96 -10.57 -17.23
CA SER A 36 7.98 -11.18 -16.38
C SER A 36 9.40 -10.74 -16.74
N MET A 37 9.66 -10.32 -17.98
CA MET A 37 10.98 -9.87 -18.42
C MET A 37 11.31 -8.49 -17.82
N ILE A 38 10.40 -7.53 -17.93
CA ILE A 38 10.52 -6.19 -17.33
C ILE A 38 10.62 -6.29 -15.80
N PHE A 39 9.90 -7.25 -15.20
CA PHE A 39 9.99 -7.51 -13.77
C PHE A 39 11.37 -8.04 -13.37
N ALA A 40 11.91 -9.00 -14.11
CA ALA A 40 13.25 -9.53 -13.89
C ALA A 40 14.32 -8.45 -14.07
N ASP A 41 14.18 -7.60 -15.08
CA ASP A 41 15.05 -6.45 -15.30
C ASP A 41 15.02 -5.50 -14.09
N SER A 42 13.83 -5.16 -13.58
CA SER A 42 13.67 -4.33 -12.37
C SER A 42 14.31 -4.94 -11.12
N MET A 43 14.32 -6.27 -11.02
CA MET A 43 14.95 -7.00 -9.91
C MET A 43 16.48 -7.04 -10.04
N SER A 44 16.98 -7.11 -11.27
CA SER A 44 18.40 -7.21 -11.59
C SER A 44 19.09 -5.84 -11.69
N SER A 45 18.34 -4.76 -11.91
CA SER A 45 18.86 -3.41 -12.14
C SER A 45 19.62 -2.80 -10.94
N GLY A 46 19.53 -3.41 -9.76
CA GLY A 46 20.14 -2.90 -8.52
C GLY A 46 19.46 -1.65 -7.96
N THR A 47 18.36 -1.18 -8.58
CA THR A 47 17.61 0.01 -8.13
C THR A 47 16.77 -0.28 -6.88
N LEU A 48 16.33 -1.53 -6.72
CA LEU A 48 15.56 -2.01 -5.57
C LEU A 48 16.48 -2.31 -4.38
N ILE A 49 16.99 -1.24 -3.75
CA ILE A 49 17.97 -1.32 -2.67
C ILE A 49 17.36 -1.71 -1.31
N CYS A 50 16.07 -1.47 -1.12
CA CYS A 50 15.40 -1.71 0.14
C CYS A 50 14.72 -3.08 0.12
N GLN A 51 14.78 -3.77 1.26
CA GLN A 51 14.08 -5.04 1.46
C GLN A 51 13.34 -5.04 2.81
N SER A 52 12.17 -5.68 2.84
CA SER A 52 11.39 -5.90 4.06
C SER A 52 10.67 -7.23 3.96
N GLN A 53 10.49 -7.90 5.09
CA GLN A 53 9.92 -9.23 5.14
C GLN A 53 8.85 -9.29 6.23
N LEU A 54 7.72 -9.89 5.89
CA LEU A 54 6.58 -10.09 6.76
C LEU A 54 6.24 -11.58 6.81
N ARG A 55 6.22 -12.15 8.02
CA ARG A 55 5.72 -13.50 8.27
C ARG A 55 4.46 -13.43 9.11
N ILE A 56 3.40 -14.08 8.64
CA ILE A 56 2.12 -14.19 9.35
C ILE A 56 1.86 -15.68 9.56
N SER A 57 1.82 -16.09 10.82
CA SER A 57 1.55 -17.48 11.18
C SER A 57 0.07 -17.83 11.04
N SER A 58 -0.19 -19.03 10.51
CA SER A 58 -1.51 -19.69 10.56
C SER A 58 -2.67 -18.87 9.99
N SER A 59 -2.73 -18.68 8.67
CA SER A 59 -3.95 -18.15 8.03
C SER A 59 -4.88 -19.28 7.59
N ASN A 60 -6.14 -19.27 8.01
CA ASN A 60 -7.19 -20.14 7.46
C ASN A 60 -7.66 -19.70 6.05
N GLN A 61 -7.00 -18.71 5.44
CA GLN A 61 -7.39 -18.15 4.15
C GLN A 61 -6.67 -18.84 3.00
N ASP A 62 -7.41 -19.11 1.92
CA ASP A 62 -6.86 -19.68 0.70
C ASP A 62 -5.83 -18.74 0.03
N PHE A 63 -4.82 -19.32 -0.64
CA PHE A 63 -3.74 -18.60 -1.30
C PHE A 63 -4.26 -17.51 -2.27
N LEU A 64 -5.23 -17.86 -3.12
CA LEU A 64 -5.77 -16.96 -4.14
C LEU A 64 -6.62 -15.86 -3.50
N SER A 65 -7.35 -16.20 -2.43
CA SER A 65 -8.13 -15.22 -1.68
C SER A 65 -7.24 -14.11 -1.11
N ILE A 66 -6.10 -14.48 -0.53
CA ILE A 66 -5.13 -13.51 0.00
C ILE A 66 -4.54 -12.64 -1.12
N ILE A 67 -4.11 -13.25 -2.24
CA ILE A 67 -3.55 -12.51 -3.37
C ILE A 67 -4.56 -11.48 -3.90
N ASN A 68 -5.81 -11.92 -4.12
CA ASN A 68 -6.86 -11.04 -4.60
C ASN A 68 -7.13 -9.91 -3.62
N LYS A 69 -7.17 -10.20 -2.32
CA LYS A 69 -7.36 -9.18 -1.27
C LYS A 69 -6.26 -8.12 -1.31
N ILE A 70 -4.99 -8.54 -1.35
CA ILE A 70 -3.83 -7.63 -1.42
C ILE A 70 -3.86 -6.80 -2.72
N CYS A 71 -4.06 -7.43 -3.88
CA CYS A 71 -4.10 -6.77 -5.18
C CYS A 71 -5.23 -5.74 -5.31
N GLN A 72 -6.40 -6.04 -4.72
CA GLN A 72 -7.54 -5.14 -4.72
C GLN A 72 -7.32 -3.95 -3.77
N SER A 73 -6.86 -4.21 -2.54
CA SER A 73 -6.64 -3.16 -1.54
C SER A 73 -5.50 -2.22 -1.91
N TYR A 74 -4.43 -2.72 -2.51
CA TYR A 74 -3.18 -1.97 -2.71
C TYR A 74 -2.79 -1.80 -4.18
N ARG A 75 -3.73 -2.00 -5.11
CA ARG A 75 -3.53 -1.75 -6.55
C ARG A 75 -2.38 -2.54 -7.18
N LEU A 76 -1.91 -3.62 -6.54
CA LEU A 76 -0.89 -4.50 -7.07
C LEU A 76 -1.44 -5.37 -8.19
N THR A 77 -0.59 -5.71 -9.15
CA THR A 77 -0.88 -6.69 -10.21
C THR A 77 -0.07 -7.96 -10.00
N VAL A 78 -0.66 -9.10 -10.32
CA VAL A 78 0.08 -10.38 -10.38
C VAL A 78 0.89 -10.41 -11.67
N VAL A 79 2.21 -10.50 -11.54
CA VAL A 79 3.13 -10.66 -12.68
C VAL A 79 3.27 -12.14 -13.00
N GLU A 80 3.50 -12.94 -11.97
CA GLU A 80 3.72 -14.38 -12.09
C GLU A 80 3.11 -15.11 -10.90
N LYS A 81 2.62 -16.32 -11.14
CA LYS A 81 2.14 -17.22 -10.10
C LYS A 81 2.59 -18.64 -10.43
N ILE A 82 3.37 -19.23 -9.54
CA ILE A 82 3.82 -20.62 -9.64
C ILE A 82 3.48 -21.32 -8.32
N ASN A 83 2.64 -22.36 -8.38
CA ASN A 83 2.22 -23.15 -7.22
C ASN A 83 1.69 -22.25 -6.08
N SER A 84 2.38 -22.26 -4.94
CA SER A 84 2.06 -21.49 -3.73
C SER A 84 2.86 -20.18 -3.62
N ALA A 85 3.42 -19.71 -4.73
CA ALA A 85 4.18 -18.47 -4.82
C ALA A 85 3.58 -17.51 -5.86
N ALA A 86 3.65 -16.21 -5.60
CA ALA A 86 3.29 -15.18 -6.56
C ALA A 86 4.19 -13.95 -6.45
N SER A 87 4.50 -13.38 -7.61
CA SER A 87 5.19 -12.12 -7.78
C SER A 87 4.16 -11.03 -8.08
N LEU A 88 4.17 -9.99 -7.26
CA LEU A 88 3.26 -8.84 -7.37
C LEU A 88 4.06 -7.58 -7.65
N TYR A 89 3.43 -6.66 -8.38
CA TYR A 89 4.05 -5.42 -8.81
C TYR A 89 3.09 -4.24 -8.72
N ALA A 90 3.62 -3.08 -8.34
CA ALA A 90 2.98 -1.78 -8.47
C ALA A 90 4.07 -0.71 -8.65
N GLU A 91 3.65 0.50 -9.00
CA GLU A 91 4.52 1.67 -8.95
C GLU A 91 3.97 2.68 -7.96
N THR A 92 4.85 3.50 -7.40
CA THR A 92 4.39 4.72 -6.72
C THR A 92 3.90 5.74 -7.74
N ILE A 93 3.24 6.80 -7.27
CA ILE A 93 2.90 7.95 -8.13
C ILE A 93 4.11 8.60 -8.78
N LEU A 94 5.32 8.43 -8.22
CA LEU A 94 6.59 8.90 -8.75
C LEU A 94 7.25 7.88 -9.70
N GLU A 95 6.53 6.86 -10.13
CA GLU A 95 7.02 5.82 -11.05
C GLU A 95 8.19 5.00 -10.47
N GLN A 96 8.25 4.89 -9.14
CA GLN A 96 9.22 4.03 -8.48
C GLN A 96 8.63 2.62 -8.31
N PRO A 97 9.36 1.57 -8.73
CA PRO A 97 8.85 0.20 -8.69
C PRO A 97 8.77 -0.34 -7.26
N ILE A 98 7.69 -1.08 -6.99
CA ILE A 98 7.50 -1.85 -5.77
C ILE A 98 7.19 -3.28 -6.15
N VAL A 99 7.98 -4.18 -5.61
CA VAL A 99 7.90 -5.61 -5.89
C VAL A 99 7.59 -6.34 -4.59
N LEU A 100 6.58 -7.20 -4.60
CA LEU A 100 6.28 -8.10 -3.49
C LEU A 100 6.32 -9.55 -3.97
N PHE A 101 6.97 -10.41 -3.22
CA PHE A 101 6.98 -11.85 -3.39
C PHE A 101 6.19 -12.47 -2.25
N LYS A 102 5.08 -13.12 -2.56
CA LYS A 102 4.32 -13.88 -1.57
C LYS A 102 4.60 -15.36 -1.76
N THR A 103 4.89 -16.06 -0.67
CA THR A 103 4.93 -17.53 -0.63
C THR A 103 4.09 -18.05 0.53
N ILE A 104 3.49 -19.24 0.37
CA ILE A 104 2.89 -19.99 1.48
C ILE A 104 3.75 -21.24 1.71
N ASN A 105 4.19 -21.42 2.95
CA ASN A 105 4.98 -22.59 3.34
C ASN A 105 4.08 -23.78 3.73
N SER A 106 4.68 -24.96 3.92
CA SER A 106 3.96 -26.19 4.29
C SER A 106 3.24 -26.12 5.64
N GLN A 107 3.58 -25.14 6.49
CA GLN A 107 2.96 -24.89 7.79
C GLN A 107 1.76 -23.92 7.69
N SER A 108 1.35 -23.54 6.47
CA SER A 108 0.32 -22.53 6.21
C SER A 108 0.67 -21.12 6.74
N ASP A 109 1.95 -20.83 6.94
CA ASP A 109 2.40 -19.46 7.17
C ASP A 109 2.46 -18.71 5.85
N ILE A 110 2.03 -17.45 5.89
CA ILE A 110 2.20 -16.52 4.80
C ILE A 110 3.55 -15.82 4.99
N LEU A 111 4.39 -15.88 3.96
CA LEU A 111 5.59 -15.07 3.86
C LEU A 111 5.42 -14.05 2.73
N ILE A 112 5.71 -12.79 3.03
CA ILE A 112 5.70 -11.69 2.07
C ILE A 112 7.04 -10.99 2.16
N ASP A 113 7.86 -11.15 1.13
CA ASP A 113 9.07 -10.38 0.93
C ASP A 113 8.75 -9.21 0.02
N GLY A 114 9.31 -8.04 0.29
CA GLY A 114 9.13 -6.89 -0.54
C GLY A 114 10.42 -6.17 -0.80
N LYS A 115 10.47 -5.53 -1.96
CA LYS A 115 11.58 -4.70 -2.40
C LYS A 115 11.06 -3.39 -2.99
N SER A 116 11.82 -2.34 -2.77
CA SER A 116 11.50 -0.98 -3.18
C SER A 116 12.79 -0.16 -3.32
N THR A 117 12.66 1.05 -3.85
CA THR A 117 13.70 2.08 -3.83
C THR A 117 13.77 2.81 -2.48
N GLU A 118 12.69 2.79 -1.69
CA GLU A 118 12.54 3.59 -0.46
C GLU A 118 12.12 2.74 0.76
N THR A 119 12.93 2.77 1.83
CA THR A 119 12.75 1.92 3.02
C THR A 119 11.48 2.25 3.79
N HIS A 120 11.23 3.53 4.05
CA HIS A 120 10.08 3.96 4.87
C HIS A 120 8.76 3.62 4.21
N TYR A 121 8.67 3.81 2.90
CA TYR A 121 7.48 3.47 2.13
C TYR A 121 7.19 1.98 2.19
N LEU A 122 8.22 1.16 1.96
CA LEU A 122 8.11 -0.30 1.99
C LEU A 122 7.70 -0.79 3.39
N SER A 123 8.30 -0.26 4.45
CA SER A 123 7.97 -0.63 5.83
C SER A 123 6.50 -0.31 6.16
N ASN A 124 6.02 0.87 5.78
CA ASN A 124 4.63 1.27 6.03
C ASN A 124 3.65 0.40 5.25
N LEU A 125 3.95 0.11 3.98
CA LEU A 125 3.13 -0.79 3.16
C LEU A 125 3.08 -2.20 3.76
N MET A 126 4.19 -2.71 4.29
CA MET A 126 4.21 -4.02 4.97
C MET A 126 3.34 -4.05 6.22
N GLU A 127 3.33 -2.99 7.02
CA GLU A 127 2.45 -2.92 8.20
C GLU A 127 0.98 -2.78 7.81
N GLU A 128 0.67 -2.07 6.72
CA GLU A 128 -0.68 -2.05 6.14
C GLU A 128 -1.11 -3.45 5.71
N ILE A 129 -0.28 -4.18 4.95
CA ILE A 129 -0.56 -5.56 4.51
C ILE A 129 -0.76 -6.48 5.72
N LYS A 130 0.09 -6.38 6.74
CA LYS A 130 -0.06 -7.13 7.97
C LYS A 130 -1.40 -6.85 8.67
N THR A 131 -1.84 -5.60 8.68
CA THR A 131 -3.13 -5.20 9.24
C THR A 131 -4.31 -5.71 8.41
N LEU A 132 -4.16 -5.79 7.09
CA LEU A 132 -5.18 -6.34 6.18
C LEU A 132 -5.36 -7.86 6.32
N LEU A 133 -4.28 -8.58 6.66
CA LEU A 133 -4.24 -10.04 6.71
C LEU A 133 -4.45 -10.64 8.10
N LYS A 134 -4.40 -9.83 9.15
CA LYS A 134 -4.93 -10.19 10.48
C LYS A 134 -6.46 -10.27 10.44
#